data_AF-A0A3P6G0L3-F1
#
_entry.id   AF-A0A3P6G0L3-F1
#
_cell.length_a   1.000
_cell.length_b   1.000
_cell.length_c   1.000
_cell.angle_alpha   90.00
_cell.angle_beta   90.00
_cell.angle_gamma   90.00
#
_symmetry.space_group_name_H-M   'P 1'
#
loop_
_entity.id
_entity.type
_entity.pdbx_description
1 polymer ?
#
loop_
_entity_poly.entity_id
_entity_poly.type
_entity_poly.pdbx_seq_one_letter_code
_entity_poly.pdbx_strand_id
1 'polypeptide(L)'
;MARLFILNPKPRPKQSPSQDQSKAFVLPVFKDTKTGIYYANVTVGKPSLVVNLAVDVRGSALWFQCDKLGYNSTTYTPILCGSNCCKQTKDQNDTCHAYLQTQMTYNTVLASLVKGDVVLSYTSPSTKLALRLPLACMSWPGFHMVLRAFSDSTSHLGGTKISNIIPYTLLETSIYKALAKAFVGKAQKRKAVYPFTDCFSYKNFGGKSPMEKETPVISLVLAGGVHWNTYGPNSLVKVKKTVFCLAFVDAGDGPRENSY
;
A
#
# COMPACT_ATOMS: atom_id res chain seq x y z
N MET A 1 -4.22 -10.77 -12.46
CA MET A 1 -3.37 -9.58 -12.62
C MET A 1 -4.18 -8.37 -12.20
N ALA A 2 -3.73 -7.58 -11.22
CA ALA A 2 -4.41 -6.36 -10.80
C ALA A 2 -3.83 -5.15 -11.54
N ARG A 3 -4.64 -4.11 -11.76
CA ARG A 3 -4.21 -2.86 -12.42
C ARG A 3 -4.39 -1.71 -11.44
N LEU A 4 -3.33 -0.92 -11.23
CA LEU A 4 -3.42 0.32 -10.48
C LEU A 4 -3.74 1.46 -11.46
N PHE A 5 -4.82 2.19 -11.18
CA PHE A 5 -5.23 3.36 -11.94
C PHE A 5 -4.75 4.62 -11.22
N ILE A 6 -3.93 5.42 -11.90
CA ILE A 6 -3.61 6.77 -11.44
C ILE A 6 -4.62 7.71 -12.08
N LEU A 7 -5.63 8.10 -11.28
CA LEU A 7 -6.69 8.99 -11.75
C LEU A 7 -6.12 10.39 -11.96
N ASN A 8 -6.35 10.94 -13.15
CA ASN A 8 -6.00 12.32 -13.46
C ASN A 8 -7.07 13.22 -12.82
N PRO A 9 -6.73 14.11 -11.86
CA PRO A 9 -7.71 14.93 -11.17
C PRO A 9 -8.11 16.10 -12.06
N LYS A 10 -8.97 15.86 -13.06
CA LYS A 10 -9.79 16.91 -13.65
C LYS A 10 -11.25 16.57 -13.38
N PRO A 11 -12.02 17.44 -12.70
CA PRO A 11 -13.46 17.22 -12.55
C PRO A 11 -14.09 17.26 -13.94
N ARG A 12 -14.84 16.22 -14.30
CA ARG A 12 -15.68 16.25 -15.51
C ARG A 12 -17.05 16.80 -15.15
N PRO A 13 -17.60 17.75 -15.94
CA PRO A 13 -19.02 18.06 -15.88
C PRO A 13 -19.84 16.81 -16.24
N LYS A 14 -21.03 16.68 -15.63
CA LYS A 14 -21.95 15.56 -15.83
C LYS A 14 -22.20 15.33 -17.33
N GLN A 15 -21.74 14.21 -17.88
CA GLN A 15 -22.06 13.77 -19.24
C GLN A 15 -22.80 12.43 -19.21
N SER A 16 -23.73 12.29 -20.15
CA SER A 16 -24.65 11.17 -20.37
C SER A 16 -23.94 9.83 -20.65
N PRO A 17 -24.62 8.68 -20.46
CA PRO A 17 -24.01 7.36 -20.57
C PRO A 17 -23.84 6.95 -22.04
N SER A 18 -22.73 7.36 -22.65
CA SER A 18 -22.19 6.75 -23.87
C SER A 18 -20.72 6.41 -23.63
N GLN A 19 -20.35 5.13 -23.81
CA GLN A 19 -19.04 4.50 -23.57
C GLN A 19 -17.85 5.48 -23.39
N ASP A 20 -17.61 5.89 -22.14
CA ASP A 20 -16.42 6.67 -21.79
C ASP A 20 -15.23 5.71 -21.68
N GLN A 21 -14.37 5.69 -22.71
CA GLN A 21 -13.07 5.05 -22.60
C GLN A 21 -12.24 5.87 -21.58
N SER A 22 -12.26 5.45 -20.32
CA SER A 22 -11.62 6.17 -19.22
C SER A 22 -10.15 6.44 -19.55
N LYS A 23 -9.80 7.71 -19.74
CA LYS A 23 -8.44 8.20 -19.97
C LYS A 23 -7.66 8.15 -18.66
N ALA A 24 -6.71 7.22 -18.54
CA ALA A 24 -5.96 7.00 -17.31
C ALA A 24 -4.55 6.47 -17.60
N PHE A 25 -3.63 6.75 -16.68
CA PHE A 25 -2.37 6.02 -16.60
C PHE A 25 -2.59 4.73 -15.82
N VAL A 26 -2.05 3.64 -16.35
CA VAL A 26 -2.19 2.29 -15.80
C VAL A 26 -0.81 1.71 -15.57
N LEU A 27 -0.63 1.16 -14.36
CA LEU A 27 0.53 0.38 -14.00
C LEU A 27 0.09 -1.04 -13.61
N PRO A 28 0.64 -2.09 -14.26
CA PRO A 28 0.40 -3.46 -13.84
C PRO A 28 0.99 -3.72 -12.45
N VAL A 29 0.20 -4.34 -11.58
CA VAL A 29 0.62 -4.71 -10.22
C VAL A 29 0.54 -6.23 -10.04
N PHE A 30 1.58 -6.76 -9.43
CA PHE A 30 1.77 -8.17 -9.12
C PHE A 30 1.75 -8.36 -7.60
N LYS A 31 1.49 -9.59 -7.16
CA LYS A 31 1.52 -9.97 -5.74
C LYS A 31 2.60 -11.01 -5.54
N ASP A 32 3.54 -10.73 -4.64
CA ASP A 32 4.51 -11.71 -4.18
C ASP A 32 3.80 -12.72 -3.26
N THR A 33 3.85 -14.00 -3.61
CA THR A 33 3.09 -15.05 -2.91
C THR A 33 3.72 -15.47 -1.58
N LYS A 34 5.01 -15.17 -1.35
CA LYS A 34 5.73 -15.52 -0.13
C LYS A 34 5.50 -14.48 0.96
N THR A 35 5.57 -13.20 0.59
CA THR A 35 5.46 -12.05 1.49
C THR A 35 4.06 -11.45 1.51
N GLY A 36 3.25 -11.69 0.48
CA GLY A 36 1.93 -11.08 0.30
C GLY A 36 1.97 -9.64 -0.20
N ILE A 37 3.16 -9.06 -0.38
CA ILE A 37 3.37 -7.66 -0.77
C ILE A 37 3.06 -7.49 -2.26
N TYR A 38 2.47 -6.36 -2.60
CA TYR A 38 2.21 -5.98 -3.99
C TYR A 38 3.40 -5.20 -4.56
N TYR A 39 3.78 -5.47 -5.81
CA TYR A 39 4.88 -4.79 -6.49
C TYR A 39 4.54 -4.48 -7.95
N ALA A 40 5.26 -3.54 -8.53
CA ALA A 40 5.13 -3.13 -9.91
C ALA A 40 6.50 -2.94 -10.56
N ASN A 41 6.58 -3.27 -11.84
CA ASN A 41 7.79 -3.06 -12.64
C ASN A 41 7.67 -1.70 -13.33
N VAL A 42 8.57 -0.78 -13.00
CA VAL A 42 8.56 0.59 -13.50
C VAL A 42 9.80 0.80 -14.35
N THR A 43 9.65 1.43 -15.51
CA THR A 43 10.80 1.80 -16.34
C THR A 43 11.15 3.26 -16.09
N VAL A 44 12.41 3.53 -15.77
CA VAL A 44 12.92 4.85 -15.41
C VAL A 44 14.13 5.24 -16.25
N GLY A 45 14.26 6.53 -16.53
CA GLY A 45 15.41 7.13 -17.20
C GLY A 45 15.60 6.75 -18.68
N LYS A 46 16.75 7.21 -19.18
CA LYS A 46 17.35 7.00 -20.50
C LYS A 46 18.87 6.90 -20.32
N PRO A 47 19.52 5.77 -20.69
CA PRO A 47 18.90 4.54 -21.17
C PRO A 47 17.91 3.95 -20.14
N SER A 48 16.91 3.23 -20.64
CA SER A 48 15.81 2.73 -19.83
C SER A 48 16.28 1.69 -18.82
N LEU A 49 16.04 1.93 -17.54
CA LEU A 49 16.27 0.98 -16.45
C LEU A 49 14.92 0.46 -15.92
N VAL A 50 14.75 -0.85 -15.80
CA VAL A 50 13.55 -1.44 -15.18
C VAL A 50 13.81 -1.70 -13.70
N VAL A 51 12.96 -1.15 -12.85
CA VAL A 51 13.04 -1.22 -11.39
C VAL A 51 11.78 -1.87 -10.83
N ASN A 52 11.94 -2.80 -9.88
CA ASN A 52 10.84 -3.57 -9.29
C ASN A 52 10.44 -3.00 -7.92
N LEU A 53 9.44 -2.13 -7.89
CA LEU A 53 9.07 -1.40 -6.67
C LEU A 53 7.91 -2.10 -5.94
N ALA A 54 8.00 -2.22 -4.62
CA ALA A 54 6.82 -2.48 -3.80
C ALA A 54 5.83 -1.32 -3.94
N VAL A 55 4.54 -1.61 -3.99
CA VAL A 55 3.50 -0.59 -3.97
C VAL A 55 3.27 -0.19 -2.51
N ASP A 56 3.27 1.10 -2.20
CA ASP A 56 2.85 1.63 -0.90
C ASP A 56 1.83 2.74 -1.11
N VAL A 57 0.59 2.45 -0.72
CA VAL A 57 -0.47 3.45 -0.77
C VAL A 57 -0.21 4.63 0.18
N ARG A 58 0.57 4.41 1.25
CA ARG A 58 0.94 5.44 2.23
C ARG A 58 2.23 6.18 1.88
N GLY A 59 2.95 5.75 0.84
CA GLY A 59 4.26 6.30 0.49
C GLY A 59 4.21 7.79 0.13
N SER A 60 5.17 8.56 0.62
CA SER A 60 5.26 10.01 0.37
C SER A 60 5.95 10.36 -0.96
N ALA A 61 6.81 9.47 -1.46
CA ALA A 61 7.57 9.64 -2.69
C ALA A 61 7.73 8.32 -3.46
N LEU A 62 8.05 8.44 -4.75
CA LEU A 62 8.50 7.34 -5.58
C LEU A 62 10.02 7.19 -5.42
N TRP A 63 10.51 6.07 -4.87
CA TRP A 63 11.93 5.96 -4.53
C TRP A 63 12.56 4.59 -4.75
N PHE A 64 13.85 4.60 -5.07
CA PHE A 64 14.65 3.40 -5.35
C PHE A 64 16.15 3.61 -5.07
N GLN A 65 16.90 2.52 -4.94
CA GLN A 65 18.35 2.52 -4.75
C GLN A 65 19.06 2.81 -6.08
N CYS A 66 19.36 4.06 -6.36
CA CYS A 66 19.97 4.46 -7.62
C CYS A 66 21.37 3.88 -7.79
N ASP A 67 22.23 4.02 -6.79
CA ASP A 67 23.65 3.69 -6.88
C ASP A 67 23.82 2.17 -7.04
N LYS A 68 23.10 1.39 -6.24
CA LYS A 68 23.12 -0.08 -6.32
C LYS A 68 22.60 -0.61 -7.66
N LEU A 69 21.60 0.06 -8.23
CA LEU A 69 20.99 -0.34 -9.50
C LEU A 69 21.69 0.26 -10.72
N GLY A 70 22.78 1.02 -10.51
CA GLY A 70 23.53 1.66 -11.59
C GLY A 70 22.70 2.67 -12.37
N TYR A 71 21.81 3.41 -11.70
CA TYR A 71 20.96 4.39 -12.35
C TYR A 71 21.79 5.59 -12.84
N ASN A 72 22.14 5.56 -14.11
CA ASN A 72 22.84 6.62 -14.82
C ASN A 72 21.99 7.06 -16.01
N SER A 73 21.23 8.15 -15.84
CA SER A 73 20.32 8.62 -16.88
C SER A 73 20.62 10.04 -17.35
N THR A 74 20.55 10.25 -18.67
CA THR A 74 20.60 11.57 -19.30
C THR A 74 19.39 12.46 -18.95
N THR A 75 18.31 11.88 -18.44
CA THR A 75 17.10 12.60 -18.01
C THR A 75 17.12 12.98 -16.54
N TYR A 76 18.18 12.60 -15.82
CA TYR A 76 18.40 12.91 -14.42
C TYR A 76 18.53 14.43 -14.24
N THR A 77 17.72 15.01 -13.36
CA THR A 77 17.83 16.43 -12.98
C THR A 77 17.62 16.58 -11.49
N PRO A 78 18.65 16.99 -10.72
CA PRO A 78 18.48 17.26 -9.30
C PRO A 78 17.39 18.30 -9.06
N ILE A 79 16.56 18.07 -8.03
CA ILE A 79 15.65 19.11 -7.53
C ILE A 79 16.45 20.01 -6.60
N LEU A 80 16.48 21.31 -6.88
CA LEU A 80 17.27 22.25 -6.09
C LEU A 80 16.53 22.73 -4.84
N CYS A 81 17.28 23.05 -3.79
CA CYS A 81 16.79 23.71 -2.58
C CYS A 81 16.16 25.08 -2.91
N GLY A 82 15.09 25.44 -2.21
CA GLY A 82 14.31 26.65 -2.48
C GLY A 82 13.42 26.61 -3.74
N SER A 83 13.33 25.48 -4.46
CA SER A 83 12.33 25.30 -5.51
C SER A 83 10.95 25.00 -4.94
N ASN A 84 9.86 25.26 -5.69
CA ASN A 84 8.50 24.98 -5.24
C ASN A 84 8.24 23.49 -4.91
N CYS A 85 9.09 22.58 -5.38
CA CYS A 85 9.01 21.14 -5.09
C CYS A 85 9.80 20.72 -3.83
N CYS A 86 10.56 21.64 -3.22
CA CYS A 86 11.42 21.40 -2.08
C CYS A 86 11.09 22.35 -0.93
N LYS A 87 10.85 21.82 0.26
CA LYS A 87 10.60 22.64 1.46
C LYS A 87 11.88 23.12 2.17
N GLN A 88 13.05 22.57 1.81
CA GLN A 88 14.32 22.95 2.43
C GLN A 88 14.80 24.33 1.95
N THR A 89 15.32 25.12 2.89
CA THR A 89 15.95 26.42 2.62
C THR A 89 17.30 26.23 1.92
N LYS A 90 17.76 27.24 1.18
CA LYS A 90 19.07 27.20 0.52
C LYS A 90 20.18 27.42 1.53
N ASP A 91 20.66 26.35 2.15
CA ASP A 91 21.83 26.38 3.02
C ASP A 91 22.89 25.40 2.49
N GLN A 92 23.82 25.95 1.68
CA GLN A 92 25.04 25.35 1.09
C GLN A 92 24.95 24.08 0.22
N ASN A 93 23.96 23.19 0.39
CA ASN A 93 23.78 22.03 -0.48
C ASN A 93 22.77 22.37 -1.60
N ASP A 94 23.22 22.39 -2.85
CA ASP A 94 22.38 22.77 -4.00
C ASP A 94 21.22 21.78 -4.22
N THR A 95 21.35 20.53 -3.77
CA THR A 95 20.36 19.46 -4.00
C THR A 95 19.42 19.25 -2.82
N CYS A 96 18.13 19.14 -3.13
CA CYS A 96 17.08 18.91 -2.15
C CYS A 96 17.05 17.45 -1.71
N HIS A 97 16.95 17.22 -0.41
CA HIS A 97 16.81 15.88 0.15
C HIS A 97 15.40 15.66 0.72
N ALA A 98 15.04 14.40 0.95
CA ALA A 98 13.83 14.03 1.68
C ALA A 98 14.14 12.89 2.64
N TYR A 99 13.60 13.00 3.84
CA TYR A 99 13.54 11.90 4.79
C TYR A 99 12.34 11.02 4.43
N LEU A 100 12.62 9.78 4.05
CA LEU A 100 11.63 8.79 3.65
C LEU A 100 11.49 7.75 4.76
N GLN A 101 10.32 7.68 5.37
CA GLN A 101 10.00 6.63 6.32
C GLN A 101 9.56 5.37 5.57
N THR A 102 10.20 4.24 5.84
CA THR A 102 9.72 2.95 5.36
C THR A 102 8.86 2.30 6.44
N GLN A 103 7.62 1.97 6.10
CA GLN A 103 6.72 1.27 7.04
C GLN A 103 7.10 -0.21 7.21
N MET A 104 8.01 -0.73 6.39
CA MET A 104 8.51 -2.11 6.49
C MET A 104 9.57 -2.28 7.56
N THR A 105 10.49 -1.31 7.70
CA THR A 105 11.61 -1.39 8.66
C THR A 105 11.52 -0.36 9.79
N TYR A 106 10.54 0.56 9.74
CA TYR A 106 10.44 1.72 10.63
C TYR A 106 11.66 2.66 10.59
N ASN A 107 12.56 2.47 9.63
CA ASN A 107 13.73 3.32 9.47
C ASN A 107 13.41 4.54 8.60
N THR A 108 13.98 5.67 8.98
CA THR A 108 14.01 6.88 8.16
C THR A 108 15.27 6.87 7.32
N VAL A 109 15.13 7.06 6.00
CA VAL A 109 16.26 7.09 5.07
C VAL A 109 16.33 8.44 4.37
N LEU A 110 17.54 8.99 4.25
CA LEU A 110 17.79 10.21 3.49
C LEU A 110 17.93 9.87 1.99
N ALA A 111 17.18 10.59 1.15
CA ALA A 111 17.22 10.42 -0.29
C ALA A 111 17.32 11.76 -1.01
N SER A 112 18.09 11.81 -2.08
CA SER A 112 18.19 12.97 -2.97
C SER A 112 16.94 13.06 -3.85
N LEU A 113 16.27 14.21 -3.88
CA LEU A 113 15.13 14.43 -4.77
C LEU A 113 15.59 14.81 -6.17
N VAL A 114 15.05 14.11 -7.16
CA VAL A 114 15.43 14.25 -8.56
C VAL A 114 14.19 14.24 -9.44
N LYS A 115 14.27 14.80 -10.64
CA LYS A 115 13.30 14.59 -11.71
C LYS A 115 13.91 13.63 -12.72
N GLY A 116 13.12 12.66 -13.15
CA GLY A 116 13.52 11.70 -14.17
C GLY A 116 12.35 11.24 -15.01
N ASP A 117 12.64 10.69 -16.19
CA ASP A 117 11.61 10.10 -17.03
C ASP A 117 11.11 8.78 -16.42
N VAL A 118 9.80 8.61 -16.34
CA VAL A 118 9.12 7.38 -15.91
C VAL A 118 8.16 6.97 -17.01
N VAL A 119 8.26 5.74 -17.47
CA VAL A 119 7.40 5.23 -18.54
C VAL A 119 6.16 4.56 -17.95
N LEU A 120 4.98 5.08 -18.29
CA LEU A 120 3.68 4.54 -17.90
C LEU A 120 2.86 4.15 -19.14
N SER A 121 1.95 3.19 -18.97
CA SER A 121 0.97 2.86 -20.01
C SER A 121 -0.23 3.79 -19.91
N TYR A 122 -0.66 4.37 -21.02
CA TYR A 122 -1.83 5.21 -21.13
C TYR A 122 -2.95 4.45 -21.85
N THR A 123 -4.21 4.65 -21.45
CA THR A 123 -5.34 3.83 -21.93
C THR A 123 -6.01 4.30 -23.21
N SER A 124 -5.79 5.56 -23.64
CA SER A 124 -6.47 6.10 -24.82
C SER A 124 -5.70 7.27 -25.44
N PRO A 125 -4.86 7.03 -26.47
CA PRO A 125 -4.57 5.73 -27.10
C PRO A 125 -3.73 4.81 -26.20
N SER A 126 -3.81 3.50 -26.43
CA SER A 126 -3.01 2.47 -25.72
C SER A 126 -1.53 2.56 -26.05
N THR A 127 -0.82 3.53 -25.46
CA THR A 127 0.59 3.80 -25.73
C THR A 127 1.40 3.90 -24.44
N LYS A 128 2.72 3.71 -24.54
CA LYS A 128 3.64 4.00 -23.45
C LYS A 128 4.07 5.47 -23.54
N LEU A 129 3.93 6.21 -22.45
CA LEU A 129 4.32 7.61 -22.36
C LEU A 129 5.42 7.77 -21.31
N ALA A 130 6.49 8.47 -21.65
CA ALA A 130 7.49 8.92 -20.70
C ALA A 130 7.03 10.23 -20.06
N LEU A 131 6.87 10.23 -18.73
CA LEU A 131 6.50 11.39 -17.93
C LEU A 131 7.69 11.81 -17.07
N ARG A 132 7.98 13.10 -17.03
CA ARG A 132 9.01 13.63 -16.13
C ARG A 132 8.43 13.82 -14.74
N LEU A 133 8.75 12.91 -13.82
CA LEU A 133 8.18 12.87 -12.48
C LEU A 133 9.26 13.12 -11.41
N PRO A 134 8.89 13.68 -10.24
CA PRO A 134 9.77 13.71 -9.09
C PRO A 134 9.96 12.29 -8.54
N LEU A 135 11.21 11.92 -8.32
CA LEU A 135 11.72 10.67 -7.80
C LEU A 135 12.62 10.98 -6.60
N ALA A 136 12.77 10.03 -5.69
CA ALA A 136 13.79 10.10 -4.66
C ALA A 136 14.80 8.97 -4.85
N CYS A 137 16.07 9.37 -4.85
CA CYS A 137 17.19 8.58 -5.26
C CYS A 137 18.04 8.27 -4.03
N MET A 138 18.14 7.00 -3.66
CA MET A 138 18.87 6.58 -2.47
C MET A 138 20.26 6.06 -2.82
N SER A 139 21.24 6.49 -2.04
CA SER A 139 22.64 6.07 -2.14
C SER A 139 23.03 4.96 -1.16
N TRP A 140 22.35 4.85 -0.01
CA TRP A 140 22.68 3.85 1.01
C TRP A 140 21.98 2.51 0.76
N PRO A 141 22.62 1.36 1.07
CA PRO A 141 22.03 0.04 0.93
C PRO A 141 20.97 -0.18 2.02
N GLY A 142 19.76 0.34 1.80
CA GLY A 142 18.60 0.12 2.67
C GLY A 142 17.47 -0.58 1.92
N PHE A 143 17.00 -1.73 2.40
CA PHE A 143 16.04 -2.54 1.66
C PHE A 143 14.76 -1.79 1.27
N HIS A 144 14.29 -2.15 0.07
CA HIS A 144 13.03 -1.82 -0.60
C HIS A 144 12.94 -0.49 -1.33
N MET A 145 11.88 -0.38 -2.11
CA MET A 145 11.73 0.46 -3.28
C MET A 145 10.23 0.67 -3.36
N VAL A 146 9.75 1.91 -3.38
CA VAL A 146 8.33 2.16 -3.08
C VAL A 146 7.69 3.03 -4.14
N LEU A 147 6.57 2.54 -4.67
CA LEU A 147 5.65 3.29 -5.51
C LEU A 147 4.62 4.00 -4.65
N ARG A 148 4.54 5.33 -4.76
CA ARG A 148 3.46 6.12 -4.18
C ARG A 148 2.13 5.81 -4.85
N ALA A 149 1.12 5.41 -4.07
CA ALA A 149 -0.25 5.23 -4.54
C ALA A 149 -1.25 5.97 -3.64
N PHE A 150 -1.37 7.30 -3.81
CA PHE A 150 -2.31 8.20 -3.11
C PHE A 150 -2.33 8.13 -1.58
N SER A 151 -1.80 9.17 -0.92
CA SER A 151 -1.91 9.36 0.53
C SER A 151 -2.62 10.69 0.81
N ASP A 152 -3.73 10.64 1.55
CA ASP A 152 -4.30 11.77 2.28
C ASP A 152 -3.91 11.60 3.75
N SER A 153 -3.06 12.49 4.25
CA SER A 153 -2.47 12.40 5.58
C SER A 153 -3.23 13.31 6.55
N THR A 154 -4.38 12.86 7.05
CA THR A 154 -5.15 13.59 8.05
C THR A 154 -5.70 12.67 9.16
N SER A 155 -4.83 12.23 10.07
CA SER A 155 -5.13 12.19 11.53
C SER A 155 -3.92 11.61 12.30
N HIS A 156 -3.42 12.39 13.26
CA HIS A 156 -2.24 12.01 14.06
C HIS A 156 -2.60 11.26 15.35
N LEU A 157 -3.88 11.16 15.73
CA LEU A 157 -4.34 10.44 16.93
C LEU A 157 -5.70 9.78 16.63
N GLY A 158 -5.70 8.46 16.42
CA GLY A 158 -6.90 7.69 16.09
C GLY A 158 -7.29 7.69 14.60
N GLY A 159 -8.11 6.71 14.21
CA GLY A 159 -8.63 6.53 12.85
C GLY A 159 -8.30 5.18 12.20
N THR A 160 -8.86 4.94 11.02
CA THR A 160 -8.61 3.73 10.22
C THR A 160 -7.62 4.05 9.10
N LYS A 161 -6.48 3.33 9.07
CA LYS A 161 -5.45 3.50 8.04
C LYS A 161 -5.52 2.35 7.03
N ILE A 162 -5.49 2.67 5.73
CA ILE A 162 -5.36 1.66 4.67
C ILE A 162 -3.88 1.45 4.37
N SER A 163 -3.43 0.19 4.40
CA SER A 163 -2.04 -0.20 4.12
C SER A 163 -2.04 -1.47 3.28
N ASN A 164 -1.14 -1.55 2.31
CA ASN A 164 -0.90 -2.75 1.51
C ASN A 164 0.52 -3.33 1.74
N ILE A 165 1.28 -2.73 2.65
CA ILE A 165 2.56 -3.25 3.15
C ILE A 165 2.34 -4.35 4.20
N ILE A 166 1.25 -4.23 4.97
CA ILE A 166 0.87 -5.22 5.97
C ILE A 166 -0.21 -6.10 5.35
N PRO A 167 0.03 -7.42 5.16
CA PRO A 167 -0.87 -8.29 4.39
C PRO A 167 -2.13 -8.72 5.16
N TYR A 168 -2.34 -8.20 6.37
CA TYR A 168 -3.47 -8.47 7.25
C TYR A 168 -3.87 -7.19 8.00
N THR A 169 -5.10 -7.16 8.52
CA THR A 169 -5.61 -5.99 9.24
C THR A 169 -5.09 -5.99 10.67
N LEU A 170 -4.48 -4.88 11.08
CA LEU A 170 -4.07 -4.65 12.47
C LEU A 170 -5.18 -3.90 13.21
N LEU A 171 -5.51 -4.38 14.41
CA LEU A 171 -6.45 -3.72 15.31
C LEU A 171 -5.78 -3.45 16.65
N GLU A 172 -6.08 -2.29 17.23
CA GLU A 172 -5.74 -2.02 18.63
C GLU A 172 -6.37 -3.08 19.53
N THR A 173 -5.69 -3.43 20.62
CA THR A 173 -6.00 -4.58 21.47
C THR A 173 -7.45 -4.62 21.96
N SER A 174 -8.03 -3.49 22.39
CA SER A 174 -9.43 -3.44 22.84
C SER A 174 -10.41 -3.76 21.70
N ILE A 175 -10.18 -3.20 20.50
CA ILE A 175 -11.00 -3.45 19.31
C ILE A 175 -10.84 -4.91 18.86
N TYR A 176 -9.60 -5.41 18.84
CA TYR A 176 -9.30 -6.78 18.48
C TYR A 176 -10.04 -7.77 19.38
N LYS A 177 -9.91 -7.61 20.70
CA LYS A 177 -10.56 -8.48 21.70
C LYS A 177 -12.09 -8.45 21.56
N ALA A 178 -12.68 -7.28 21.33
CA ALA A 178 -14.12 -7.15 21.11
C ALA A 178 -14.57 -7.89 19.84
N LEU A 179 -13.85 -7.72 18.73
CA LEU A 179 -14.14 -8.39 17.46
C LEU A 179 -13.96 -9.90 17.58
N ALA A 180 -12.82 -10.37 18.11
CA ALA A 180 -12.53 -11.78 18.28
C ALA A 180 -13.56 -12.46 19.19
N LYS A 181 -13.97 -11.81 20.29
CA LYS A 181 -15.04 -12.31 21.18
C LYS A 181 -16.38 -12.42 20.45
N ALA A 182 -16.77 -11.41 19.67
CA ALA A 182 -18.03 -11.42 18.92
C ALA A 182 -18.04 -12.49 17.80
N PHE A 183 -16.91 -12.64 17.10
CA PHE A 183 -16.80 -13.53 15.94
C PHE A 183 -16.61 -15.00 16.35
N VAL A 184 -15.70 -15.26 17.30
CA VAL A 184 -15.28 -16.61 17.71
C VAL A 184 -16.11 -17.13 18.89
N GLY A 185 -16.95 -16.30 19.51
CA GLY A 185 -17.61 -16.60 20.78
C GLY A 185 -18.35 -17.95 20.88
N LYS A 186 -18.85 -18.50 19.78
CA LYS A 186 -19.53 -19.82 19.72
C LYS A 186 -18.71 -20.91 19.01
N ALA A 187 -17.55 -20.58 18.50
CA ALA A 187 -16.73 -21.49 17.70
C ALA A 187 -15.79 -22.33 18.58
N GLN A 188 -15.53 -23.56 18.14
CA GLN A 188 -14.58 -24.43 18.83
C GLN A 188 -13.15 -23.93 18.61
N LYS A 189 -12.54 -23.33 19.64
CA LYS A 189 -11.16 -22.82 19.57
C LYS A 189 -10.15 -23.90 19.19
N ARG A 190 -9.09 -23.48 18.52
CA ARG A 190 -7.94 -24.27 18.08
C ARG A 190 -6.65 -23.56 18.46
N LYS A 191 -5.53 -24.29 18.41
CA LYS A 191 -4.21 -23.71 18.64
C LYS A 191 -3.98 -22.56 17.66
N ALA A 192 -3.53 -21.43 18.20
CA ALA A 192 -3.10 -20.26 17.44
C ALA A 192 -2.02 -20.65 16.41
N VAL A 193 -2.00 -19.95 15.28
CA VAL A 193 -1.01 -20.13 14.21
C VAL A 193 -0.51 -18.74 13.84
N TYR A 194 0.73 -18.44 14.24
CA TYR A 194 1.36 -17.16 14.00
C TYR A 194 1.24 -16.72 12.52
N PRO A 195 0.90 -15.45 12.23
CA PRO A 195 0.68 -14.33 13.16
C PRO A 195 -0.73 -14.26 13.77
N PHE A 196 -1.60 -15.23 13.52
CA PHE A 196 -2.99 -15.23 13.98
C PHE A 196 -3.16 -15.89 15.35
N THR A 197 -3.82 -15.20 16.27
CA THR A 197 -4.05 -15.66 17.65
C THR A 197 -5.37 -16.40 17.82
N ASP A 198 -6.41 -15.99 17.09
CA ASP A 198 -7.75 -16.57 17.19
C ASP A 198 -8.06 -17.52 16.02
N CYS A 199 -7.79 -18.80 16.27
CA CYS A 199 -8.07 -19.89 15.35
C CYS A 199 -9.16 -20.81 15.89
N PHE A 200 -9.99 -21.35 15.01
CA PHE A 200 -11.14 -22.17 15.37
C PHE A 200 -11.47 -23.22 14.30
N SER A 201 -12.31 -24.18 14.68
CA SER A 201 -12.87 -25.13 13.73
C SER A 201 -14.12 -24.57 13.07
N TYR A 202 -14.14 -24.61 11.74
CA TYR A 202 -15.25 -24.10 10.95
C TYR A 202 -16.52 -24.93 11.04
N LYS A 203 -16.44 -26.17 11.57
CA LYS A 203 -17.57 -27.10 11.67
C LYS A 203 -18.80 -26.54 12.42
N ASN A 204 -18.58 -25.58 13.32
CA ASN A 204 -19.66 -24.97 14.12
C ASN A 204 -20.42 -23.85 13.39
N PHE A 205 -19.95 -23.40 12.23
CA PHE A 205 -20.61 -22.35 11.44
C PHE A 205 -21.60 -22.90 10.41
N GLY A 206 -22.02 -24.16 10.52
CA GLY A 206 -23.07 -24.79 9.69
C GLY A 206 -22.70 -25.11 8.23
N GLY A 207 -21.66 -24.47 7.68
CA GLY A 207 -21.18 -24.70 6.31
C GLY A 207 -20.04 -25.71 6.15
N LYS A 208 -19.89 -26.24 4.94
CA LYS A 208 -18.71 -27.03 4.50
C LYS A 208 -17.51 -26.14 4.19
N SER A 209 -17.71 -24.84 3.94
CA SER A 209 -16.65 -23.88 3.62
C SER A 209 -16.94 -22.44 4.06
N PRO A 210 -15.90 -21.58 4.25
CA PRO A 210 -16.04 -20.14 4.48
C PRO A 210 -16.77 -19.33 3.40
N MET A 211 -17.00 -19.94 2.23
CA MET A 211 -17.70 -19.33 1.11
C MET A 211 -19.22 -19.52 1.21
N GLU A 212 -19.72 -20.31 2.16
CA GLU A 212 -21.16 -20.43 2.42
C GLU A 212 -21.65 -19.33 3.38
N LYS A 213 -22.89 -18.88 3.15
CA LYS A 213 -23.59 -17.68 3.66
C LYS A 213 -23.63 -17.47 5.19
N GLU A 214 -23.04 -18.35 5.99
CA GLU A 214 -23.24 -18.41 7.45
C GLU A 214 -22.08 -17.80 8.26
N THR A 215 -21.06 -17.27 7.60
CA THR A 215 -20.02 -16.50 8.30
C THR A 215 -20.53 -15.12 8.70
N PRO A 216 -20.21 -14.65 9.94
CA PRO A 216 -20.54 -13.29 10.34
C PRO A 216 -19.92 -12.27 9.37
N VAL A 217 -20.73 -11.32 8.91
CA VAL A 217 -20.26 -10.18 8.12
C VAL A 217 -19.77 -9.11 9.09
N ILE A 218 -18.55 -8.63 8.88
CA ILE A 218 -17.99 -7.51 9.64
C ILE A 218 -18.29 -6.23 8.86
N SER A 219 -19.08 -5.32 9.43
CA SER A 219 -19.42 -4.04 8.79
C SER A 219 -18.70 -2.90 9.49
N LEU A 220 -17.83 -2.20 8.74
CA LEU A 220 -17.22 -0.94 9.17
C LEU A 220 -18.11 0.20 8.66
N VAL A 221 -18.77 0.91 9.57
CA VAL A 221 -19.62 2.06 9.23
C VAL A 221 -18.73 3.29 9.10
N LEU A 222 -18.65 3.83 7.88
CA LEU A 222 -17.87 5.02 7.55
C LEU A 222 -18.69 6.30 7.72
N ALA A 223 -18.01 7.44 7.69
CA ALA A 223 -18.66 8.75 7.68
C ALA A 223 -19.70 8.82 6.55
N GLY A 224 -20.88 9.38 6.85
CA GLY A 224 -22.01 9.42 5.93
C GLY A 224 -22.85 8.13 5.88
N GLY A 225 -22.62 7.17 6.76
CA GLY A 225 -23.44 5.96 6.88
C GLY A 225 -23.13 4.87 5.84
N VAL A 226 -22.00 4.99 5.13
CA VAL A 226 -21.58 4.00 4.14
C VAL A 226 -21.03 2.77 4.85
N HIS A 227 -21.51 1.59 4.46
CA HIS A 227 -21.08 0.31 5.02
C HIS A 227 -19.96 -0.32 4.18
N TRP A 228 -18.76 -0.44 4.75
CA TRP A 228 -17.72 -1.31 4.19
C TRP A 228 -17.85 -2.71 4.81
N ASN A 229 -18.40 -3.63 4.03
CA ASN A 229 -18.63 -5.01 4.47
C ASN A 229 -17.45 -5.93 4.14
N THR A 230 -16.99 -6.67 5.15
CA THR A 230 -16.00 -7.74 5.03
C THR A 230 -16.67 -9.09 5.24
N TYR A 231 -16.64 -9.92 4.22
CA TYR A 231 -17.26 -11.26 4.21
C TYR A 231 -16.26 -12.35 4.60
N GLY A 232 -16.76 -13.53 4.98
CA GLY A 232 -15.97 -14.71 5.38
C GLY A 232 -14.68 -14.97 4.59
N PRO A 233 -14.70 -14.97 3.24
CA PRO A 233 -13.49 -15.19 2.44
C PRO A 233 -12.39 -14.13 2.64
N ASN A 234 -12.75 -12.94 3.09
CA ASN A 234 -11.84 -11.83 3.37
C ASN A 234 -11.52 -11.69 4.86
N SER A 235 -12.38 -12.22 5.75
CA SER A 235 -12.19 -12.18 7.21
C SER A 235 -11.52 -13.43 7.78
N LEU A 236 -11.34 -14.51 6.99
CA LEU A 236 -10.80 -15.79 7.45
C LEU A 236 -9.65 -16.30 6.58
N VAL A 237 -8.62 -16.83 7.25
CA VAL A 237 -7.47 -17.50 6.60
C VAL A 237 -7.51 -18.99 6.92
N LYS A 238 -7.49 -19.82 5.88
CA LYS A 238 -7.35 -21.28 6.02
C LYS A 238 -5.90 -21.64 6.31
N VAL A 239 -5.62 -22.05 7.54
CA VAL A 239 -4.27 -22.46 7.95
C VAL A 239 -4.06 -23.98 7.87
N LYS A 240 -5.13 -24.77 8.02
CA LYS A 240 -5.13 -26.24 7.87
C LYS A 240 -6.45 -26.71 7.25
N LYS A 241 -6.56 -28.02 6.98
CA LYS A 241 -7.76 -28.64 6.36
C LYS A 241 -9.08 -28.24 7.03
N THR A 242 -9.09 -28.16 8.37
CA THR A 242 -10.30 -27.89 9.19
C THR A 242 -10.14 -26.73 10.19
N VAL A 243 -9.03 -25.99 10.09
CA VAL A 243 -8.70 -24.89 11.01
C VAL A 243 -8.59 -23.60 10.22
N PHE A 244 -9.35 -22.61 10.68
CA PHE A 244 -9.37 -21.25 10.14
C PHE A 244 -9.00 -20.28 11.25
N CYS A 245 -8.38 -19.18 10.88
CA CYS A 245 -8.04 -18.11 11.80
C CYS A 245 -8.63 -16.79 11.30
N LEU A 246 -8.95 -15.91 12.25
CA LEU A 246 -9.38 -14.55 11.96
C LEU A 246 -8.26 -13.79 11.23
N ALA A 247 -8.56 -13.16 10.10
CA ALA A 247 -7.61 -12.40 9.27
C ALA A 247 -7.25 -11.01 9.85
N PHE A 248 -7.33 -10.89 11.17
CA PHE A 248 -7.05 -9.70 11.96
C PHE A 248 -6.02 -10.06 13.02
N VAL A 249 -5.10 -9.15 13.32
CA VAL A 249 -4.01 -9.37 14.27
C VAL A 249 -4.03 -8.26 15.32
N ASP A 250 -3.85 -8.67 16.58
CA ASP A 250 -3.70 -7.76 17.72
C ASP A 250 -2.40 -6.95 17.58
N ALA A 251 -2.53 -5.62 17.52
CA ALA A 251 -1.41 -4.70 17.36
C ALA A 251 -0.75 -4.29 18.68
N GLY A 252 -1.41 -4.53 19.82
CA GLY A 252 -1.04 -3.97 21.12
C GLY A 252 -1.82 -2.71 21.49
N ASP A 253 -1.56 -2.21 22.70
CA ASP A 253 -2.18 -0.99 23.23
C ASP A 253 -1.48 0.25 22.62
N GLY A 254 -2.19 0.97 21.74
CA GLY A 254 -1.75 2.26 21.19
C GLY A 254 -1.15 2.25 19.77
N PRO A 255 -1.07 3.41 19.11
CA PRO A 255 -0.39 3.52 17.83
C PRO A 255 1.10 3.15 18.00
N ARG A 256 1.64 2.29 17.15
CA ARG A 256 3.10 2.12 16.99
C ARG A 256 3.69 3.37 16.33
N GLU A 257 3.68 4.47 17.06
CA GLU A 257 4.57 5.60 16.90
C GLU A 257 5.48 5.60 18.12
N ASN A 258 6.79 5.73 17.88
CA ASN A 258 7.90 5.78 18.83
C ASN A 258 8.65 4.46 19.05
N SER A 259 9.61 4.23 18.16
CA SER A 259 10.96 3.84 18.58
C SER A 259 11.96 4.67 17.75
N TYR A 260 12.25 5.87 18.25
CA TYR A 260 13.38 6.78 17.97
C TYR A 260 13.89 6.97 16.52
#